data_AF-A0A143PGY6-F1
#
_entry.id   AF-A0A143PGY6-F1
#
_cell.length_a   1.000
_cell.length_b   1.000
_cell.length_c   1.000
_cell.angle_alpha   90.00
_cell.angle_beta   90.00
_cell.angle_gamma   90.00
#
_symmetry.space_group_name_H-M   'P 1'
#
loop_
_entity.id
_entity.type
_entity.pdbx_description
1 polymer ?
#
loop_
_entity_poly.entity_id
_entity_poly.type
_entity_poly.pdbx_seq_one_letter_code
_entity_poly.pdbx_strand_id
1 'polypeptide(L)'
;MATSVKPIPDGASVVIPRLVCQDVVAAIEFCTHTFGAVERVRRPGPDGAAGHALLTIGPAMIMIEAEWPTLPSRVPRPDGSSPVVIYVYVEDVDATVARAIAGGAQVLFPVQNQFWGDRIAWIMDPSGHVWTVATRVEETTAPERDSRWAGIRDAAGDA
;
A
#
# COMPACT_ATOMS: atom_id res chain seq x y z
N MET A 1 4.18 -11.55 41.04
CA MET A 1 4.81 -10.47 40.25
C MET A 1 4.00 -10.31 38.98
N ALA A 2 3.27 -9.21 38.81
CA ALA A 2 2.59 -8.94 37.55
C ALA A 2 3.66 -8.75 36.47
N THR A 3 3.61 -9.55 35.41
CA THR A 3 4.51 -9.43 34.27
C THR A 3 4.34 -8.03 33.69
N SER A 4 5.42 -7.24 33.64
CA SER A 4 5.39 -5.91 33.03
C SER A 4 4.93 -6.05 31.58
N VAL A 5 3.78 -5.47 31.26
CA VAL A 5 3.18 -5.54 29.92
C VAL A 5 3.98 -4.62 28.99
N LYS A 6 4.50 -5.15 27.89
CA LYS A 6 5.12 -4.33 26.84
C LYS A 6 4.02 -3.58 26.08
N PRO A 7 4.04 -2.23 26.04
CA PRO A 7 2.99 -1.46 25.37
C PRO A 7 3.06 -1.57 23.83
N ILE A 8 4.24 -1.82 23.28
CA ILE A 8 4.45 -2.11 21.86
C ILE A 8 4.89 -3.57 21.74
N PRO A 9 4.14 -4.42 21.04
CA PRO A 9 4.53 -5.82 20.83
C PRO A 9 5.82 -5.94 20.02
N ASP A 10 6.63 -6.96 20.33
CA ASP A 10 7.85 -7.23 19.59
C ASP A 10 7.51 -7.56 18.12
N GLY A 11 8.20 -6.91 17.18
CA GLY A 11 7.98 -7.10 15.74
C GLY A 11 6.74 -6.43 15.15
N ALA A 12 5.95 -5.69 15.94
CA ALA A 12 4.84 -4.92 15.41
C ALA A 12 5.33 -3.69 14.64
N SER A 13 4.71 -3.41 13.49
CA SER A 13 4.83 -2.09 12.88
C SER A 13 4.17 -1.06 13.79
N VAL A 14 4.85 0.05 14.06
CA VAL A 14 4.32 1.14 14.91
C VAL A 14 3.18 1.92 14.23
N VAL A 15 3.11 1.86 12.90
CA VAL A 15 2.01 2.36 12.08
C VAL A 15 1.50 1.19 11.25
N ILE A 16 0.20 0.92 11.31
CA ILE A 16 -0.45 -0.16 10.57
C ILE A 16 -1.65 0.45 9.84
N PRO A 17 -1.58 0.68 8.52
CA PRO A 17 -2.73 1.15 7.78
C PRO A 17 -3.82 0.08 7.79
N ARG A 18 -5.08 0.52 7.91
CA ARG A 18 -6.27 -0.32 7.79
C ARG A 18 -6.95 0.00 6.47
N LEU A 19 -7.06 -1.01 5.61
CA LEU A 19 -7.69 -0.94 4.31
C LEU A 19 -9.08 -1.55 4.41
N VAL A 20 -10.10 -0.70 4.33
CA VAL A 20 -11.50 -1.13 4.37
C VAL A 20 -11.94 -1.55 2.98
N CYS A 21 -12.60 -2.71 2.88
CA CYS A 21 -13.03 -3.30 1.61
C CYS A 21 -14.40 -3.96 1.76
N GLN A 22 -15.05 -4.23 0.62
CA GLN A 22 -16.29 -5.00 0.59
C GLN A 22 -16.02 -6.51 0.70
N ASP A 23 -14.94 -6.97 0.08
CA ASP A 23 -14.54 -8.38 0.06
C ASP A 23 -13.13 -8.55 0.66
N VAL A 24 -13.10 -8.97 1.92
CA VAL A 24 -11.85 -9.20 2.67
C VAL A 24 -11.03 -10.33 2.06
N VAL A 25 -11.65 -11.37 1.52
CA VAL A 25 -10.93 -12.52 0.95
C VAL A 25 -10.23 -12.10 -0.33
N ALA A 26 -10.96 -11.41 -1.23
CA ALA A 26 -10.38 -10.89 -2.47
C ALA A 26 -9.24 -9.90 -2.21
N ALA A 27 -9.38 -9.02 -1.21
CA ALA A 27 -8.32 -8.08 -0.84
C ALA A 27 -7.06 -8.80 -0.30
N ILE A 28 -7.23 -9.86 0.50
CA ILE A 28 -6.10 -10.68 0.96
C ILE A 28 -5.40 -11.35 -0.23
N GLU A 29 -6.16 -11.97 -1.13
CA GLU A 29 -5.63 -12.65 -2.32
C GLU A 29 -4.86 -11.69 -3.22
N PHE A 30 -5.39 -10.49 -3.43
CA PHE A 30 -4.70 -9.43 -4.17
C PHE A 30 -3.35 -9.08 -3.55
N CYS A 31 -3.31 -8.84 -2.24
CA CYS A 31 -2.06 -8.51 -1.55
C CYS A 31 -1.06 -9.67 -1.58
N THR A 32 -1.51 -10.91 -1.43
CA THR A 32 -0.66 -12.10 -1.50
C THR A 32 -0.08 -12.30 -2.90
N HIS A 33 -0.91 -12.21 -3.94
CA HIS A 33 -0.45 -12.37 -5.33
C HIS A 33 0.50 -11.26 -5.78
N THR A 34 0.16 -10.01 -5.45
CA THR A 34 0.87 -8.83 -5.95
C THR A 34 2.16 -8.60 -5.18
N PHE A 35 2.08 -8.55 -3.85
CA PHE A 35 3.16 -8.11 -2.96
C PHE A 35 3.82 -9.27 -2.19
N GLY A 36 3.39 -10.52 -2.41
CA GLY A 36 3.85 -11.64 -1.58
C GLY A 36 3.42 -11.51 -0.12
N ALA A 37 2.30 -10.82 0.14
CA ALA A 37 1.81 -10.63 1.50
C ALA A 37 1.49 -11.96 2.18
N VAL A 38 1.88 -12.07 3.45
CA VAL A 38 1.64 -13.26 4.28
C VAL A 38 0.57 -12.96 5.32
N GLU A 39 -0.48 -13.78 5.32
CA GLU A 39 -1.52 -13.71 6.34
C GLU A 39 -1.00 -14.18 7.71
N ARG A 40 -1.26 -13.37 8.74
CA ARG A 40 -0.90 -13.68 10.13
C ARG A 40 -2.11 -14.05 10.97
N VAL A 41 -3.19 -13.31 10.79
CA VAL A 41 -4.43 -13.48 11.52
C VAL A 41 -5.58 -13.21 10.57
N ARG A 42 -6.63 -14.03 10.67
CA ARG A 42 -7.94 -13.78 10.07
C ARG A 42 -9.01 -14.05 11.12
N ARG A 43 -10.01 -13.17 11.18
CA ARG A 43 -11.13 -13.25 12.12
C ARG A 43 -12.46 -13.15 11.37
N PRO A 44 -13.44 -13.99 11.73
CA PRO A 44 -14.77 -13.89 11.15
C PRO A 44 -15.52 -12.67 11.69
N GLY A 45 -16.44 -12.14 10.88
CA GLY A 45 -17.47 -11.21 11.26
C GLY A 45 -18.69 -11.90 11.90
N PRO A 46 -19.73 -11.14 12.28
CA PRO A 46 -20.96 -11.66 12.87
C PRO A 46 -21.71 -12.68 12.00
N ASP A 47 -21.56 -12.61 10.68
CA ASP A 47 -22.14 -13.53 9.70
C ASP A 47 -21.27 -14.76 9.43
N GLY A 48 -20.08 -14.85 10.06
CA GLY A 48 -19.11 -15.92 9.86
C GLY A 48 -18.16 -15.71 8.67
N ALA A 49 -18.39 -14.69 7.83
CA ALA A 49 -17.49 -14.33 6.73
C ALA A 49 -16.22 -13.66 7.26
N ALA A 50 -15.16 -13.55 6.46
CA ALA A 50 -13.94 -12.86 6.91
C ALA A 50 -14.23 -11.37 7.16
N GLY A 51 -14.06 -10.90 8.40
CA GLY A 51 -14.32 -9.52 8.80
C GLY A 51 -13.06 -8.70 9.05
N HIS A 52 -11.97 -9.36 9.42
CA HIS A 52 -10.69 -8.72 9.72
C HIS A 52 -9.53 -9.65 9.38
N ALA A 53 -8.45 -9.11 8.84
CA ALA A 53 -7.18 -9.80 8.70
C ALA A 53 -5.99 -8.87 8.95
N LEU A 54 -4.92 -9.46 9.48
CA LEU A 54 -3.60 -8.85 9.59
C LEU A 54 -2.67 -9.56 8.61
N LEU A 55 -2.07 -8.81 7.70
CA LEU A 55 -1.09 -9.29 6.74
C LEU A 55 0.28 -8.64 7.00
N THR A 56 1.34 -9.29 6.54
CA THR A 56 2.67 -8.69 6.46
C THR A 56 3.20 -8.65 5.03
N ILE A 57 3.77 -7.52 4.62
CA ILE A 57 4.59 -7.39 3.41
C ILE A 57 6.02 -7.12 3.88
N GLY A 58 6.88 -8.14 3.76
CA GLY A 58 8.17 -8.13 4.48
C GLY A 58 7.95 -7.94 5.99
N PRO A 59 8.63 -6.97 6.65
CA PRO A 59 8.43 -6.67 8.07
C PRO A 59 7.24 -5.74 8.34
N ALA A 60 6.68 -5.10 7.31
CA ALA A 60 5.59 -4.14 7.47
C ALA A 60 4.25 -4.86 7.62
N MET A 61 3.38 -4.32 8.46
CA MET A 61 2.03 -4.85 8.69
C MET A 61 0.98 -3.97 8.02
N ILE A 62 -0.07 -4.60 7.50
CA ILE A 62 -1.31 -3.95 7.05
C ILE A 62 -2.52 -4.71 7.58
N MET A 63 -3.62 -4.00 7.84
CA MET A 63 -4.89 -4.63 8.18
C MET A 63 -5.85 -4.54 6.99
N ILE A 64 -6.53 -5.64 6.70
CA ILE A 64 -7.69 -5.67 5.80
C ILE A 64 -8.93 -5.80 6.69
N GLU A 65 -9.92 -4.94 6.46
CA GLU A 65 -11.13 -4.88 7.29
C GLU A 65 -12.38 -4.82 6.42
N ALA A 66 -13.43 -5.52 6.81
CA ALA A 66 -14.76 -5.30 6.26
C ALA A 66 -15.29 -3.93 6.67
N GLU A 67 -16.22 -3.38 5.90
CA GLU A 67 -16.93 -2.17 6.33
C GLU A 67 -17.94 -2.49 7.44
N TRP A 68 -17.84 -1.76 8.56
CA TRP A 68 -18.73 -1.91 9.70
C TRP A 68 -19.62 -0.67 9.87
N PRO A 69 -20.95 -0.80 10.00
CA PRO A 69 -21.85 0.34 10.20
C PRO A 69 -21.55 1.17 11.46
N THR A 70 -20.97 0.54 12.48
CA THR A 70 -20.63 1.16 13.77
C THR A 70 -19.31 1.92 13.77
N LEU A 71 -18.49 1.75 12.73
CA LEU A 71 -17.22 2.46 12.59
C LEU A 71 -17.34 3.58 11.57
N PRO A 72 -16.47 4.61 11.61
CA PRO A 72 -16.50 5.70 10.63
C PRO A 72 -15.78 5.38 9.32
N SER A 73 -14.96 4.32 9.28
CA SER A 73 -14.18 3.95 8.09
C SER A 73 -15.09 3.36 7.00
N ARG A 74 -14.85 3.74 5.74
CA ARG A 74 -15.65 3.35 4.57
C ARG A 74 -14.76 2.81 3.48
N VAL A 75 -15.32 1.96 2.62
CA VAL A 75 -14.65 1.53 1.39
C VAL A 75 -14.34 2.76 0.52
N PRO A 76 -13.14 2.86 -0.07
CA PRO A 76 -12.81 3.92 -1.03
C PRO A 76 -13.76 3.92 -2.23
N ARG A 77 -13.84 5.07 -2.91
CA ARG A 77 -14.47 5.10 -4.23
C ARG A 77 -13.53 4.44 -5.23
N PRO A 78 -14.04 3.61 -6.16
CA PRO A 78 -13.22 2.98 -7.20
C PRO A 78 -12.94 3.95 -8.36
N ASP A 79 -12.59 5.21 -8.05
CA ASP A 79 -12.33 6.28 -9.03
C ASP A 79 -10.86 6.74 -9.03
N GLY A 80 -10.00 6.03 -8.29
CA GLY A 80 -8.58 6.36 -8.14
C GLY A 80 -8.31 7.53 -7.19
N SER A 81 -9.34 8.16 -6.62
CA SER A 81 -9.14 9.15 -5.56
C SER A 81 -8.84 8.44 -4.25
N SER A 82 -7.73 8.83 -3.60
CA SER A 82 -7.44 8.35 -2.26
C SER A 82 -6.79 9.44 -1.42
N PRO A 83 -7.32 9.73 -0.21
CA PRO A 83 -6.67 10.64 0.72
C PRO A 83 -5.40 10.04 1.35
N VAL A 84 -5.20 8.72 1.23
CA VAL A 84 -4.04 8.00 1.74
C VAL A 84 -3.50 7.09 0.64
N VAL A 85 -2.22 7.24 0.32
CA VAL A 85 -1.52 6.37 -0.64
C VAL A 85 -0.51 5.52 0.12
N ILE A 86 -0.52 4.21 -0.10
CA ILE A 86 0.42 3.30 0.54
C ILE A 86 1.67 3.18 -0.32
N TYR A 87 2.83 3.54 0.22
CA TYR A 87 4.11 3.37 -0.46
C TYR A 87 4.72 2.02 -0.11
N VAL A 88 4.99 1.18 -1.12
CA VAL A 88 5.57 -0.15 -0.94
C VAL A 88 6.80 -0.31 -1.83
N TYR A 89 7.93 -0.63 -1.20
CA TYR A 89 9.13 -1.04 -1.93
C TYR A 89 9.06 -2.52 -2.29
N VAL A 90 9.45 -2.83 -3.53
CA VAL A 90 9.54 -4.18 -4.07
C VAL A 90 10.86 -4.35 -4.83
N GLU A 91 11.26 -5.60 -5.03
CA GLU A 91 12.49 -5.92 -5.76
C GLU A 91 12.41 -5.51 -7.25
N ASP A 92 11.23 -5.63 -7.85
CA ASP A 92 10.98 -5.30 -9.25
C ASP A 92 9.57 -4.71 -9.42
N VAL A 93 9.52 -3.41 -9.73
CA VAL A 93 8.29 -2.64 -9.95
C VAL A 93 7.55 -3.08 -11.21
N ASP A 94 8.23 -3.36 -12.31
CA ASP A 94 7.60 -3.76 -13.57
C ASP A 94 6.93 -5.12 -13.43
N ALA A 95 7.63 -6.09 -12.83
CA ALA A 95 7.07 -7.41 -12.57
C ALA A 95 5.91 -7.37 -11.56
N THR A 96 6.02 -6.53 -10.53
CA THR A 96 4.96 -6.36 -9.52
C THR A 96 3.72 -5.72 -10.10
N VAL A 97 3.87 -4.66 -10.92
CA VAL A 97 2.74 -4.01 -11.60
C VAL A 97 2.07 -4.97 -12.59
N ALA A 98 2.83 -5.80 -13.30
CA ALA A 98 2.26 -6.83 -14.17
C ALA A 98 1.38 -7.84 -13.38
N ARG A 99 1.84 -8.31 -12.21
CA ARG A 99 1.02 -9.15 -11.32
C ARG A 99 -0.21 -8.42 -10.80
N ALA A 100 -0.06 -7.15 -10.42
CA ALA A 100 -1.18 -6.33 -9.95
C ALA A 100 -2.28 -6.22 -11.02
N ILE A 101 -1.90 -5.93 -12.27
CA ILE A 101 -2.84 -5.85 -13.40
C ILE A 101 -3.52 -7.20 -13.63
N ALA A 102 -2.79 -8.31 -13.57
CA ALA A 102 -3.36 -9.65 -13.69
C ALA A 102 -4.35 -9.96 -12.54
N GLY A 103 -4.15 -9.37 -11.36
CA GLY A 103 -5.06 -9.39 -10.22
C GLY A 103 -6.18 -8.35 -10.26
N GLY A 104 -6.36 -7.62 -11.37
CA GLY A 104 -7.45 -6.66 -11.55
C GLY A 104 -7.14 -5.22 -11.11
N ALA A 105 -5.89 -4.88 -10.79
CA ALA A 105 -5.52 -3.50 -10.49
C ALA A 105 -5.56 -2.61 -11.74
N GLN A 106 -5.89 -1.34 -11.54
CA GLN A 106 -5.80 -0.30 -12.56
C GLN A 106 -4.53 0.53 -12.35
N VAL A 107 -3.78 0.79 -13.43
CA VAL A 107 -2.66 1.73 -13.40
C VAL A 107 -3.22 3.16 -13.46
N LEU A 108 -2.92 3.96 -12.43
CA LEU A 108 -3.25 5.38 -12.38
C LEU A 108 -2.10 6.26 -12.88
N PHE A 109 -0.87 5.82 -12.58
CA PHE A 109 0.35 6.47 -13.03
C PHE A 109 1.30 5.40 -13.58
N PRO A 110 1.72 5.49 -14.85
CA PRO A 110 2.53 4.46 -15.49
C PRO A 110 3.88 4.31 -14.82
N VAL A 111 4.55 3.18 -15.08
CA VAL A 111 5.88 2.94 -14.51
C VAL A 111 6.89 3.93 -15.09
N GLN A 112 7.54 4.72 -14.24
CA GLN A 112 8.57 5.67 -14.65
C GLN A 112 9.61 5.96 -13.57
N ASN A 113 10.81 6.30 -14.02
CA ASN A 113 11.90 6.72 -13.14
C ASN A 113 11.63 8.13 -12.61
N GLN A 114 11.89 8.32 -11.33
CA GLN A 114 11.67 9.55 -10.60
C GLN A 114 12.98 10.23 -10.28
N PHE A 115 12.96 11.55 -10.16
CA PHE A 115 14.17 12.35 -9.96
C PHE A 115 14.91 12.00 -8.65
N TRP A 116 14.22 11.42 -7.67
CA TRP A 116 14.82 10.98 -6.41
C TRP A 116 15.45 9.58 -6.46
N GLY A 117 15.43 8.92 -7.63
CA GLY A 117 16.14 7.67 -7.88
C GLY A 117 15.31 6.39 -7.76
N ASP A 118 14.00 6.51 -7.48
CA ASP A 118 13.08 5.37 -7.55
C ASP A 118 12.45 5.25 -8.93
N ARG A 119 12.21 4.02 -9.36
CA ARG A 119 11.24 3.71 -10.42
C ARG A 119 9.93 3.37 -9.75
N ILE A 120 8.86 4.06 -10.10
CA ILE A 120 7.55 3.91 -9.44
C ILE A 120 6.42 3.73 -10.45
N ALA A 121 5.31 3.16 -9.97
CA ALA A 121 3.98 3.31 -10.56
C ALA A 121 2.94 3.56 -9.46
N TRP A 122 1.83 4.19 -9.82
CA TRP A 122 0.65 4.24 -8.95
C TRP A 122 -0.41 3.31 -9.48
N ILE A 123 -0.89 2.40 -8.64
CA ILE A 123 -1.94 1.45 -8.96
C ILE A 123 -3.11 1.59 -7.98
N MET A 124 -4.32 1.37 -8.47
CA MET A 124 -5.51 1.19 -7.65
C MET A 124 -5.83 -0.30 -7.62
N ASP A 125 -5.94 -0.88 -6.42
CA ASP A 125 -6.38 -2.27 -6.28
C ASP A 125 -7.88 -2.45 -6.52
N PRO A 126 -8.40 -3.69 -6.65
CA PRO A 126 -9.82 -3.93 -6.87
C PRO A 126 -10.75 -3.41 -5.74
N SER A 127 -10.19 -3.14 -4.56
CA SER A 127 -10.92 -2.55 -3.42
C SER A 127 -10.89 -1.02 -3.41
N GLY A 128 -10.23 -0.38 -4.39
CA GLY A 128 -10.14 1.06 -4.54
C GLY A 128 -9.00 1.72 -3.78
N HIS A 129 -8.10 0.96 -3.12
CA HIS A 129 -6.95 1.56 -2.43
C HIS A 129 -5.83 1.87 -3.41
N VAL A 130 -5.15 3.00 -3.20
CA VAL A 130 -4.06 3.45 -4.07
C VAL A 130 -2.71 3.13 -3.45
N TRP A 131 -1.84 2.54 -4.26
CA TRP A 131 -0.51 2.10 -3.89
C TRP A 131 0.54 2.75 -4.79
N THR A 132 1.58 3.31 -4.20
CA THR A 132 2.83 3.60 -4.91
C THR A 132 3.73 2.38 -4.81
N VAL A 133 3.95 1.69 -5.92
CA VAL A 133 4.86 0.56 -6.02
C VAL A 133 6.21 1.09 -6.48
N ALA A 134 7.27 0.80 -5.74
CA ALA A 134 8.58 1.41 -5.98
C ALA A 134 9.74 0.42 -5.93
N THR A 135 10.73 0.63 -6.78
CA THR A 135 12.04 -0.01 -6.71
C THR A 135 13.11 1.08 -6.80
N ARG A 136 14.09 1.05 -5.90
CA ARG A 136 15.26 1.93 -5.97
C ARG A 136 16.13 1.52 -7.16
N VAL A 137 16.38 2.44 -8.09
CA VAL A 137 17.22 2.19 -9.29
C VAL A 137 18.47 3.07 -9.32
N GLU A 138 18.49 4.16 -8.57
CA GLU A 138 19.63 5.09 -8.45
C GLU A 138 19.72 5.65 -7.02
N GLU A 139 20.89 5.62 -6.40
CA GLU A 139 21.13 6.36 -5.17
C GLU A 139 21.40 7.84 -5.47
N THR A 140 20.66 8.72 -4.80
CA THR A 140 20.81 10.17 -4.97
C THR A 140 21.21 10.85 -3.67
N THR A 141 21.98 11.93 -3.77
CA THR A 141 22.29 12.82 -2.65
C THR A 141 21.20 13.88 -2.47
N ALA A 142 21.13 14.50 -1.29
CA ALA A 142 20.18 15.60 -1.07
C ALA A 142 20.42 16.78 -2.04
N PRO A 143 21.66 17.24 -2.29
CA PRO A 143 21.91 18.30 -3.27
C PRO A 143 21.45 17.94 -4.70
N GLU A 144 21.63 16.69 -5.13
CA GLU A 144 21.14 16.23 -6.44
C GLU A 144 19.62 16.26 -6.50
N ARG A 145 18.93 15.79 -5.46
CA ARG A 145 17.46 15.85 -5.39
C ARG A 145 16.94 17.28 -5.38
N ASP A 146 17.57 18.18 -4.62
CA ASP A 146 17.18 19.59 -4.54
C ASP A 146 17.36 20.28 -5.90
N SER A 147 18.48 20.01 -6.58
CA SER A 147 18.74 20.53 -7.93
C SER A 147 17.73 20.02 -8.96
N ARG A 148 17.45 18.70 -8.96
CA ARG A 148 16.45 18.10 -9.87
C ARG A 148 15.03 18.61 -9.58
N TRP A 149 14.67 18.81 -8.31
CA TRP A 149 13.38 19.38 -7.90
C TRP A 149 13.20 20.82 -8.39
N ALA A 150 14.22 21.67 -8.26
CA ALA A 150 14.17 23.04 -8.76
C ALA A 150 13.85 23.08 -10.26
N GLY A 151 14.47 22.21 -11.07
CA GLY A 151 14.21 22.13 -12.50
C GLY A 151 12.76 21.76 -12.86
N ILE A 152 12.09 20.93 -12.04
CA ILE A 152 10.67 20.60 -12.25
C ILE A 152 9.78 21.80 -11.93
N ARG A 153 10.04 22.50 -10.82
CA ARG A 153 9.26 23.68 -10.43
C ARG A 153 9.34 24.78 -11.49
N ASP A 154 10.52 25.00 -12.03
CA ASP A 154 10.74 26.05 -13.03
C ASP A 154 10.03 25.69 -14.35
N ALA A 155 10.07 24.42 -14.78
CA ALA A 155 9.32 23.93 -15.94
C ALA A 155 7.78 24.00 -15.77
N ALA A 156 7.27 23.92 -14.53
CA ALA A 156 5.85 24.03 -14.23
C ALA A 156 5.37 25.49 -14.05
N GLY A 157 6.28 26.44 -13.84
CA GLY A 157 5.98 27.87 -13.75
C GLY A 157 5.94 28.60 -15.09
N ASP A 158 6.49 27.98 -16.14
CA ASP A 158 6.52 28.49 -17.52
C ASP A 158 5.35 27.99 -18.40
N ALA A 159 4.39 27.27 -17.81
CA ALA A 159 3.19 26.72 -18.47
C ALA A 159 1.89 27.37 -17.98
#